data_AF-B1Y8M3-F1
#
_entry.id   AF-B1Y8M3-F1
#
_cell.length_a   1.000
_cell.length_b   1.000
_cell.length_c   1.000
_cell.angle_alpha   90.00
_cell.angle_beta   90.00
_cell.angle_gamma   90.00
#
_symmetry.space_group_name_H-M   'P 1'
#
loop_
_entity.id
_entity.type
_entity.pdbx_description
1 polymer ?
#
loop_
_entity_poly.entity_id
_entity_poly.type
_entity_poly.pdbx_seq_one_letter_code
_entity_poly.pdbx_strand_id
1 'polypeptide(L)'
;MMRPSLFIRAIVIMLLIASGVIMAISGVVLYFAPSGPGSGNAVILGATKHFWNNLHTYTGFSIIGLATAHVILNRRSLLFYTKKLLFS
;
A
#
# COMPACT_ATOMS: atom_id res chain seq x y z
N MET A 1 3.17 29.76 -4.36
CA MET A 1 4.21 28.75 -4.06
C MET A 1 3.75 27.88 -2.91
N MET A 2 3.55 26.57 -3.11
CA MET A 2 3.22 25.65 -2.02
C MET A 2 4.41 25.53 -1.07
N ARG A 3 4.14 25.45 0.25
CA ARG A 3 5.21 25.17 1.22
C ARG A 3 5.81 23.80 0.90
N PRO A 4 7.16 23.65 0.85
CA PRO A 4 7.81 22.39 0.47
C PRO A 4 7.33 21.16 1.27
N SER A 5 6.94 21.37 2.53
CA SER A 5 6.40 20.33 3.41
C SER A 5 5.01 19.81 3.00
N LEU A 6 4.18 20.63 2.35
CA LEU A 6 2.87 20.21 1.85
C LEU A 6 3.00 19.33 0.61
N PHE A 7 3.95 19.66 -0.26
CA PHE A 7 4.20 18.91 -1.49
C PHE A 7 4.68 17.48 -1.18
N ILE A 8 5.62 17.32 -0.24
CA ILE A 8 6.10 16.00 0.21
C ILE A 8 4.96 15.18 0.81
N ARG A 9 4.10 15.80 1.64
CA ARG A 9 2.93 15.12 2.20
C ARG A 9 1.97 14.65 1.12
N ALA A 10 1.69 15.50 0.12
CA ALA A 10 0.83 15.17 -1.01
C ALA A 10 1.38 14.01 -1.84
N ILE A 11 2.70 14.00 -2.10
CA ILE A 11 3.34 12.88 -2.80
C ILE A 11 3.19 11.58 -2.01
N VAL A 12 3.51 11.59 -0.71
CA VAL A 12 3.45 10.38 0.12
C VAL A 12 2.03 9.80 0.17
N ILE A 13 1.00 10.63 0.30
CA ILE A 13 -0.39 10.13 0.29
C ILE A 13 -0.80 9.60 -1.09
N MET A 14 -0.41 10.27 -2.18
CA MET A 14 -0.72 9.79 -3.53
C MET A 14 -0.04 8.45 -3.82
N LEU A 15 1.22 8.27 -3.40
CA LEU A 15 1.93 7.00 -3.50
C LEU A 15 1.27 5.90 -2.64
N LEU A 16 0.80 6.23 -1.43
CA LEU A 16 0.05 5.29 -0.59
C LEU A 16 -1.25 4.84 -1.25
N ILE A 17 -2.01 5.77 -1.85
CA ILE A 17 -3.26 5.43 -2.54
C ILE A 17 -2.97 4.53 -3.74
N ALA A 18 -2.00 4.91 -4.59
CA ALA A 18 -1.63 4.13 -5.76
C ALA A 18 -1.13 2.71 -5.39
N SER A 19 -0.22 2.60 -4.43
CA SER A 19 0.27 1.31 -3.94
C SER A 19 -0.85 0.49 -3.26
N GLY A 20 -1.76 1.13 -2.53
CA GLY A 20 -2.93 0.47 -1.96
C GLY A 20 -3.85 -0.15 -3.01
N VAL A 21 -4.08 0.53 -4.14
CA VAL A 21 -4.84 -0.02 -5.27
C VAL A 21 -4.11 -1.24 -5.87
N ILE A 22 -2.80 -1.14 -6.11
CA ILE A 22 -2.00 -2.27 -6.63
C ILE A 22 -2.03 -3.46 -5.66
N MET A 23 -1.93 -3.20 -4.35
CA MET A 23 -2.01 -4.22 -3.30
C MET A 23 -3.37 -4.90 -3.28
N ALA A 24 -4.47 -4.13 -3.38
CA ALA A 24 -5.81 -4.68 -3.41
C ALA A 24 -6.02 -5.60 -4.63
N ILE A 25 -5.63 -5.13 -5.82
CA ILE A 25 -5.75 -5.92 -7.07
C ILE A 25 -4.91 -7.19 -6.97
N SER A 26 -3.63 -7.09 -6.62
CA SER A 26 -2.74 -8.26 -6.52
C SER A 26 -3.19 -9.23 -5.44
N GLY A 27 -3.74 -8.75 -4.32
CA GLY A 27 -4.31 -9.58 -3.26
C GLY A 27 -5.54 -10.36 -3.74
N VAL A 28 -6.46 -9.70 -4.45
CA VAL A 28 -7.62 -10.37 -5.05
C VAL A 28 -7.19 -11.43 -6.07
N VAL A 29 -6.21 -11.11 -6.95
CA VAL A 29 -5.70 -12.07 -7.93
C VAL A 29 -5.08 -13.29 -7.26
N LEU A 30 -4.27 -13.09 -6.23
CA LEU A 30 -3.63 -14.19 -5.49
C LEU A 30 -4.62 -15.00 -4.66
N TYR A 31 -5.69 -14.37 -4.16
CA TYR A 31 -6.74 -15.07 -3.44
C TYR A 31 -7.42 -16.15 -4.30
N PHE A 32 -7.64 -15.86 -5.59
CA PHE A 32 -8.20 -16.82 -6.55
C PHE A 32 -7.14 -17.69 -7.24
N ALA A 33 -5.85 -17.51 -6.94
CA ALA A 33 -4.78 -18.27 -7.58
C ALA A 33 -4.78 -19.74 -7.12
N PRO A 34 -4.55 -20.72 -8.03
CA PRO A 34 -4.46 -22.12 -7.66
C PRO A 34 -3.31 -22.35 -6.68
N SER A 35 -3.51 -23.23 -5.71
CA SER A 35 -2.54 -23.54 -4.64
C SER A 35 -2.01 -24.97 -4.74
N GLY A 36 -0.83 -25.22 -4.18
CA GLY A 36 -0.17 -26.54 -4.20
C GLY A 36 1.16 -26.58 -4.96
N PRO A 37 1.86 -27.73 -4.93
CA PRO A 37 3.16 -27.92 -5.59
C PRO A 37 3.07 -27.63 -7.09
N GLY A 38 4.02 -26.86 -7.64
CA GLY A 38 4.04 -26.50 -9.07
C GLY A 38 3.10 -25.37 -9.49
N SER A 39 2.23 -24.87 -8.61
CA SER A 39 1.26 -23.80 -8.95
C SER A 39 1.88 -22.44 -9.28
N GLY A 40 3.17 -22.24 -9.04
CA GLY A 40 3.87 -20.97 -9.28
C GLY A 40 3.87 -20.51 -10.75
N ASN A 41 3.78 -21.46 -11.69
CA ASN A 41 3.75 -21.20 -13.13
C ASN A 41 2.34 -21.00 -13.69
N ALA A 42 1.30 -21.11 -12.87
CA ALA A 42 -0.07 -20.86 -13.31
C ALA A 42 -0.18 -19.42 -13.82
N VAL A 43 -0.72 -19.24 -15.03
CA VAL A 43 -0.93 -17.93 -15.64
C VAL A 43 -2.31 -17.43 -15.26
N ILE A 44 -2.36 -16.23 -14.69
CA ILE A 44 -3.58 -15.54 -14.25
C ILE A 44 -3.51 -14.13 -14.81
N LEU A 45 -4.55 -13.71 -15.54
CA LEU A 45 -4.62 -12.36 -16.14
C LEU A 45 -3.36 -11.99 -16.94
N GLY A 46 -2.79 -12.94 -17.68
CA GLY A 46 -1.62 -12.72 -18.54
C GLY A 46 -0.25 -12.73 -17.84
N ALA A 47 -0.18 -12.96 -16.52
CA ALA A 47 1.08 -13.08 -15.80
C ALA A 47 1.11 -14.32 -14.88
N THR A 48 2.30 -14.81 -14.55
CA THR A 48 2.45 -15.99 -13.68
C THR A 48 2.04 -15.67 -12.24
N LYS A 49 1.54 -16.68 -11.50
CA LYS A 49 1.29 -16.56 -10.06
C LYS A 49 2.53 -16.06 -9.32
N HIS A 50 3.73 -16.49 -9.74
CA HIS A 50 4.98 -15.99 -9.18
C HIS A 50 5.15 -14.47 -9.38
N PHE A 51 4.84 -13.95 -10.57
CA PHE A 51 4.85 -12.50 -10.82
C PHE A 51 3.87 -11.76 -9.90
N TRP A 52 2.62 -12.23 -9.80
CA TRP A 52 1.61 -11.63 -8.92
C TRP A 52 2.06 -11.64 -7.45
N ASN A 53 2.69 -12.72 -7.00
CA ASN A 53 3.21 -12.85 -5.64
C ASN A 53 4.33 -11.84 -5.37
N ASN A 54 5.27 -11.70 -6.31
CA ASN A 54 6.35 -10.72 -6.20
C ASN A 54 5.78 -9.30 -6.18
N LEU A 55 4.86 -8.98 -7.09
CA LEU A 55 4.18 -7.68 -7.14
C LEU A 55 3.48 -7.37 -5.80
N HIS A 56 2.71 -8.32 -5.26
CA HIS A 56 2.03 -8.16 -3.99
C HIS A 56 3.01 -7.93 -2.83
N THR A 57 4.03 -8.78 -2.73
CA THR A 57 5.01 -8.76 -1.64
C THR A 57 5.82 -7.45 -1.64
N TYR A 58 6.41 -7.07 -2.77
CA TYR A 58 7.19 -5.83 -2.86
C TYR A 58 6.33 -4.57 -2.71
N THR A 59 5.08 -4.60 -3.18
CA THR A 59 4.13 -3.50 -2.94
C THR A 59 3.83 -3.38 -1.45
N GLY A 60 3.66 -4.50 -0.73
CA GLY A 60 3.42 -4.51 0.71
C GLY A 60 4.58 -3.92 1.50
N PHE A 61 5.81 -4.32 1.19
CA PHE A 61 7.00 -3.72 1.79
C PHE A 61 7.11 -2.22 1.50
N SER A 62 6.77 -1.79 0.29
CA SER A 62 6.76 -0.37 -0.08
C SER A 62 5.71 0.41 0.71
N ILE A 63 4.52 -0.15 0.91
CA ILE A 63 3.44 0.44 1.73
C ILE A 63 3.89 0.61 3.17
N ILE A 64 4.62 -0.34 3.76
CA ILE A 64 5.14 -0.20 5.14
C ILE A 64 6.02 1.05 5.25
N GLY A 65 6.95 1.25 4.32
CA GLY A 65 7.81 2.45 4.29
C GLY A 65 7.02 3.74 4.09
N LEU A 66 6.11 3.75 3.12
CA LEU A 66 5.27 4.92 2.82
C LEU A 66 4.30 5.26 3.97
N ALA A 67 3.72 4.26 4.63
CA ALA A 67 2.83 4.43 5.77
C ALA A 67 3.59 5.01 6.97
N THR A 68 4.81 4.52 7.22
CA THR A 68 5.70 5.08 8.25
C THR A 68 5.99 6.55 7.96
N ALA A 69 6.38 6.89 6.73
CA ALA A 69 6.60 8.27 6.32
C ALA A 69 5.34 9.13 6.48
N HIS A 70 4.17 8.60 6.09
CA HIS A 70 2.89 9.28 6.22
C HIS A 70 2.56 9.62 7.67
N VAL A 71 2.73 8.66 8.59
CA VAL A 71 2.50 8.86 10.02
C VAL A 71 3.45 9.91 10.59
N ILE A 72 4.75 9.84 10.28
CA ILE A 72 5.75 10.80 10.79
C ILE A 72 5.45 12.22 10.31
N LEU A 73 5.12 12.37 9.02
CA LEU A 73 4.82 13.65 8.39
C LEU A 73 3.52 14.27 8.92
N ASN A 74 2.51 13.43 9.24
CA ASN A 74 1.17 13.87 9.67
C ASN A 74 0.89 13.67 11.16
N ARG A 75 1.91 13.32 11.97
CA ARG A 75 1.76 12.98 13.41
C ARG A 75 0.95 13.97 14.23
N ARG A 76 1.13 15.27 13.99
CA ARG A 76 0.42 16.33 14.73
C ARG A 76 -1.08 16.30 14.44
N SER A 77 -1.45 16.14 13.17
CA SER A 77 -2.83 16.03 12.75
C SER A 77 -3.47 14.74 13.29
N LEU A 78 -2.73 13.62 13.21
CA LEU A 78 -3.20 12.34 13.76
C LEU A 78 -3.49 12.42 15.26
N LEU A 79 -2.57 12.97 16.05
CA LEU A 79 -2.77 13.17 17.49
C LEU A 79 -3.93 14.12 17.81
N PHE A 80 -4.14 15.14 16.98
CA PHE A 80 -5.29 16.04 17.14
C PHE A 80 -6.61 15.30 16.89
N TYR A 81 -6.70 14.53 15.81
CA TYR A 81 -7.91 13.76 15.49
C TYR A 81 -8.21 12.69 16.55
N THR A 82 -7.19 11.96 17.02
CA THR A 82 -7.40 10.94 18.06
C THR A 82 -7.81 11.55 19.39
N LYS A 83 -7.20 12.66 19.82
CA LYS A 83 -7.62 13.37 21.03
C LYS A 83 -9.06 13.88 20.91
N LYS A 84 -9.43 14.46 19.77
CA LYS A 84 -10.79 14.96 19.56
C LYS A 84 -11.82 13.83 19.57
N LEU A 85 -11.50 12.66 19.02
CA LEU A 85 -12.40 11.50 19.04
C LEU A 85 -12.53 10.85 20.42
N LEU A 86 -11.47 10.83 21.22
CA LEU A 86 -11.46 10.14 22.52
C LEU A 86 -11.97 11.00 23.69
N PHE A 87 -11.92 12.33 23.56
CA PHE A 87 -12.31 13.27 24.61
C PHE A 87 -13.46 14.20 24.18
N SER A 88 -14.20 13.81 23.14
CA SER A 88 -15.52 14.39 22.79
C SER A 88 -16.64 13.57 23.40
#